data_AF-A0A3E0LQ84-F1
#
_entry.id   AF-A0A3E0LQ84-F1
#
_cell.length_a   1.000
_cell.length_b   1.000
_cell.length_c   1.000
_cell.angle_alpha   90.00
_cell.angle_beta   90.00
_cell.angle_gamma   90.00
#
_symmetry.space_group_name_H-M   'P 1'
#
loop_
_entity.id
_entity.type
_entity.pdbx_description
1 polymer ?
#
loop_
_entity_poly.entity_id
_entity_poly.type
_entity_poly.pdbx_seq_one_letter_code
_entity_poly.pdbx_strand_id
1 'polypeptide(L)'
;MLVVEAKLKNGTPEQYHRLDEAIRTSQFVRNSCVRYWMDNKGTTRNDLQKLCAVLANNKETPWVNKLNSQARQSAADRAWQSINRFYQNCHAKIPGKKGFPRFKKHSRSVEYKLTGYKLSDDRRKIKFTDGFKAGEFDLWCSQKTLVYYSEQQIKRVRVVRRADGYYCQFLIDVERQEYHKPTGQITGIDLGLKEFYTDAQGNTVENPRYLSKSEKRLKKAQRRLSKKFRKGKKQSNNYHKQRVKVAKLHLKVSRQRKDKAIKDALALVQSNDLVVYEALKVRNLVKNRKLAKSISDASWYQFTEWLNYFAKIYRIVCVAVPPHFTSQDCSVCGTRVQKSLSTRTHQCLNCKTVLDRDHNAAINILKKGLQYLGNYLNASTSLGIDTERSRSVNASTSLGIDTERSRSVNASTSLGIDTERSRSVNASTSLGIDTERSRSVNGTVGQTETDLNALGESDLWVFSGDIENLSCLVEQGISNSDVERIPRHSVA
;
A
#
# COMPACT_ATOMS: atom_id res chain seq x y z
N MET A 1 -5.42 -7.39 9.06
CA MET A 1 -4.72 -8.64 8.70
C MET A 1 -3.21 -8.46 8.73
N LEU A 2 -2.52 -9.24 9.55
CA LEU A 2 -1.07 -9.30 9.66
C LEU A 2 -0.55 -10.58 8.99
N VAL A 3 0.60 -10.51 8.30
CA VAL A 3 1.28 -11.71 7.81
C VAL A 3 2.54 -11.98 8.62
N VAL A 4 2.53 -13.07 9.38
CA VAL A 4 3.68 -13.57 10.12
C VAL A 4 4.33 -14.70 9.34
N GLU A 5 5.65 -14.75 9.32
CA GLU A 5 6.38 -15.77 8.58
C GLU A 5 7.39 -16.50 9.47
N ALA A 6 7.34 -17.82 9.43
CA ALA A 6 8.30 -18.70 10.08
C ALA A 6 9.00 -19.60 9.05
N LYS A 7 10.29 -19.87 9.26
CA LYS A 7 11.02 -20.83 8.45
C LYS A 7 10.75 -22.24 8.95
N LEU A 8 10.42 -23.17 8.07
CA LEU A 8 10.29 -24.58 8.45
C LEU A 8 11.68 -25.20 8.65
N LYS A 9 11.88 -25.83 9.80
CA LYS A 9 13.14 -26.46 10.23
C LYS A 9 12.90 -27.91 10.66
N ASN A 10 14.00 -28.64 10.80
CA ASN A 10 14.06 -30.01 11.34
C ASN A 10 13.21 -31.08 10.62
N GLY A 11 12.67 -30.77 9.43
CA GLY A 11 12.07 -31.79 8.56
C GLY A 11 13.11 -32.66 7.83
N THR A 12 12.77 -33.91 7.56
CA THR A 12 13.56 -34.82 6.72
C THR A 12 13.45 -34.45 5.23
N PRO A 13 14.38 -34.90 4.36
CA PRO A 13 14.28 -34.71 2.91
C PRO A 13 12.94 -35.20 2.32
N GLU A 14 12.42 -36.33 2.79
CA GLU A 14 11.14 -36.91 2.39
C GLU A 14 9.96 -36.01 2.78
N GLN A 15 9.99 -35.44 3.99
CA GLN A 15 8.96 -34.49 4.43
C GLN A 15 8.93 -33.24 3.54
N TYR A 16 10.08 -32.67 3.19
CA TYR A 16 10.14 -31.55 2.24
C TYR A 16 9.70 -31.95 0.82
N HIS A 17 9.95 -33.20 0.41
CA HIS A 17 9.45 -33.73 -0.86
C HIS A 17 7.91 -33.77 -0.89
N ARG A 18 7.27 -34.20 0.20
CA ARG A 18 5.81 -34.20 0.32
C ARG A 18 5.22 -32.79 0.23
N LEU A 19 5.89 -31.78 0.81
CA LEU A 19 5.51 -30.37 0.59
C LEU A 19 5.63 -29.95 -0.88
N ASP A 20 6.65 -30.42 -1.60
CA ASP A 20 6.77 -30.21 -3.05
C ASP A 20 5.62 -30.87 -3.83
N GLU A 21 5.14 -32.03 -3.41
CA GLU A 21 3.98 -32.70 -4.00
C GLU A 21 2.68 -31.93 -3.73
N ALA A 22 2.47 -31.43 -2.52
CA ALA A 22 1.33 -30.57 -2.18
C ALA A 22 1.32 -29.28 -3.03
N ILE A 23 2.48 -28.62 -3.19
CA ILE A 23 2.62 -27.42 -4.04
C ILE A 23 2.34 -27.74 -5.51
N ARG A 24 2.82 -28.87 -6.03
CA ARG A 24 2.55 -29.33 -7.40
C ARG A 24 1.07 -29.65 -7.61
N THR A 25 0.43 -30.27 -6.64
CA THR A 25 -1.00 -30.61 -6.69
C THR A 25 -1.86 -29.35 -6.67
N SER A 26 -1.52 -28.36 -5.83
CA SER A 26 -2.17 -27.03 -5.85
C SER A 26 -2.02 -26.33 -7.20
N GLN A 27 -0.85 -26.44 -7.86
CA GLN A 27 -0.64 -25.93 -9.21
C GLN A 27 -1.56 -26.60 -10.23
N PHE A 28 -1.70 -27.93 -10.17
CA PHE A 28 -2.55 -28.72 -11.04
C PHE A 28 -4.02 -28.29 -10.91
N VAL A 29 -4.54 -28.21 -9.68
CA VAL A 29 -5.93 -27.79 -9.41
C VAL A 29 -6.19 -26.40 -9.97
N ARG A 30 -5.31 -25.42 -9.68
CA ARG A 30 -5.45 -24.06 -10.20
C ARG A 30 -5.45 -24.01 -11.73
N ASN A 31 -4.56 -24.75 -12.39
CA ASN A 31 -4.50 -24.76 -13.85
C ASN A 31 -5.71 -25.46 -14.47
N SER A 32 -6.22 -26.51 -13.83
CA SER A 32 -7.44 -27.19 -14.24
C SER A 32 -8.66 -26.26 -14.13
N CYS A 33 -8.73 -25.44 -13.08
CA CYS A 33 -9.77 -24.40 -12.96
C CYS A 33 -9.67 -23.34 -14.07
N VAL A 34 -8.45 -22.90 -14.41
CA VAL A 34 -8.26 -21.96 -15.54
C VAL A 34 -8.68 -22.63 -16.85
N ARG A 35 -8.37 -23.91 -17.06
CA ARG A 35 -8.74 -24.66 -18.25
C ARG A 35 -10.25 -24.80 -18.37
N TYR A 36 -10.90 -25.22 -17.29
CA TYR A 36 -12.35 -25.31 -17.20
C TYR A 36 -13.03 -23.98 -17.55
N TRP A 37 -12.54 -22.87 -17.01
CA TRP A 37 -13.05 -21.53 -17.35
C TRP A 37 -12.85 -21.17 -18.84
N MET A 38 -11.75 -21.60 -19.46
CA MET A 38 -11.52 -21.36 -20.89
C MET A 38 -12.46 -22.17 -21.77
N ASP A 39 -12.78 -23.40 -21.36
CA ASP A 39 -13.58 -24.32 -22.15
C ASP A 39 -15.10 -24.09 -21.94
N ASN A 40 -15.52 -23.41 -20.86
CA ASN A 40 -16.93 -23.21 -20.50
C ASN A 40 -17.32 -21.73 -20.40
N LYS A 41 -18.38 -21.32 -21.12
CA LYS A 41 -18.97 -19.97 -21.02
C LYS A 41 -19.74 -19.80 -19.72
N GLY A 42 -19.74 -18.58 -19.16
CA GLY A 42 -20.52 -18.26 -17.96
C GLY A 42 -20.01 -18.85 -16.64
N THR A 43 -18.82 -19.47 -16.63
CA THR A 43 -18.23 -20.08 -15.43
C THR A 43 -18.13 -19.07 -14.28
N THR A 44 -18.68 -19.44 -13.13
CA THR A 44 -18.65 -18.65 -11.89
C THR A 44 -17.57 -19.14 -10.92
N ARG A 45 -17.32 -18.36 -9.86
CA ARG A 45 -16.46 -18.78 -8.75
C ARG A 45 -16.89 -20.12 -8.15
N ASN A 46 -18.20 -20.31 -7.97
CA ASN A 46 -18.76 -21.49 -7.33
C ASN A 46 -18.57 -22.74 -8.18
N ASP A 47 -18.58 -22.62 -9.51
CA ASP A 47 -18.33 -23.75 -10.41
C ASP A 47 -16.89 -24.26 -10.28
N LEU A 48 -15.92 -23.34 -10.15
CA LEU A 48 -14.52 -23.71 -9.89
C LEU A 48 -14.34 -24.36 -8.51
N GLN A 49 -15.13 -23.95 -7.51
CA GLN A 49 -15.13 -24.59 -6.19
C GLN A 49 -15.69 -26.01 -6.27
N LYS A 50 -16.81 -26.22 -6.98
CA LYS A 50 -17.41 -27.55 -7.23
C LYS A 50 -16.44 -28.47 -7.99
N LEU A 51 -15.72 -27.94 -8.98
CA LEU A 51 -14.71 -28.68 -9.74
C LEU A 51 -13.62 -29.29 -8.84
N CYS A 52 -13.29 -28.68 -7.70
CA CYS A 52 -12.30 -29.23 -6.76
C CYS A 52 -12.70 -30.60 -6.20
N ALA A 53 -14.00 -30.86 -6.04
CA ALA A 53 -14.50 -32.17 -5.59
C ALA A 53 -14.41 -33.19 -6.73
N VAL A 54 -14.83 -32.80 -7.94
CA VAL A 54 -14.74 -33.63 -9.16
C VAL A 54 -13.30 -34.08 -9.40
N LEU A 55 -12.33 -33.16 -9.35
CA LEU A 55 -10.92 -33.47 -9.56
C LEU A 55 -10.34 -34.42 -8.49
N ALA A 56 -10.85 -34.40 -7.26
CA ALA A 56 -10.37 -35.31 -6.23
C ALA A 56 -10.99 -36.70 -6.32
N ASN A 57 -12.22 -36.80 -6.80
CA ASN A 57 -12.88 -38.09 -7.01
C ASN A 57 -12.53 -38.72 -8.36
N ASN A 58 -11.79 -38.01 -9.23
CA ASN A 58 -11.35 -38.53 -10.52
C ASN A 58 -10.27 -39.63 -10.32
N LYS A 59 -10.55 -40.82 -10.86
CA LYS A 59 -9.66 -42.00 -10.83
C LYS A 59 -8.35 -41.78 -11.58
N GLU A 60 -8.31 -40.88 -12.56
CA GLU A 60 -7.09 -40.54 -13.31
C GLU A 60 -6.14 -39.64 -12.51
N THR A 61 -6.64 -38.92 -11.51
CA THR A 61 -5.86 -37.98 -10.70
C THR A 61 -5.97 -38.24 -9.19
N PRO A 62 -5.69 -39.47 -8.71
CA PRO A 62 -5.92 -39.87 -7.33
C PRO A 62 -5.08 -39.06 -6.32
N TRP A 63 -3.94 -38.53 -6.74
CA TRP A 63 -3.09 -37.67 -5.90
C TRP A 63 -3.75 -36.34 -5.54
N VAL A 64 -4.78 -35.89 -6.27
CA VAL A 64 -5.51 -34.65 -5.96
C VAL A 64 -6.28 -34.78 -4.64
N ASN A 65 -6.84 -35.96 -4.36
CA ASN A 65 -7.55 -36.22 -3.11
C ASN A 65 -6.62 -36.18 -1.89
N LYS A 66 -5.33 -36.45 -2.08
CA LYS A 66 -4.32 -36.32 -1.01
C LYS A 66 -4.19 -34.87 -0.53
N LEU A 67 -4.50 -33.88 -1.37
CA LEU A 67 -4.50 -32.49 -0.95
C LEU A 67 -5.78 -32.16 -0.17
N ASN A 68 -5.62 -31.52 0.98
CA ASN A 68 -6.73 -31.02 1.79
C ASN A 68 -7.75 -30.22 0.93
N SER A 69 -9.04 -30.43 1.20
CA SER A 69 -10.14 -29.81 0.44
C SER A 69 -10.04 -28.29 0.41
N GLN A 70 -9.79 -27.63 1.54
CA GLN A 70 -9.65 -26.18 1.60
C GLN A 70 -8.40 -25.66 0.86
N ALA A 71 -7.34 -26.47 0.77
CA ALA A 71 -6.19 -26.13 -0.06
C ALA A 71 -6.47 -26.24 -1.56
N ARG A 72 -7.30 -27.21 -1.98
CA ARG A 72 -7.83 -27.28 -3.35
C ARG A 72 -8.71 -26.06 -3.65
N GLN A 73 -9.61 -25.71 -2.73
CA GLN A 73 -10.47 -24.53 -2.84
C GLN A 73 -9.69 -23.21 -2.90
N SER A 74 -8.61 -23.06 -2.12
CA SER A 74 -7.71 -21.89 -2.21
C SER A 74 -7.02 -21.82 -3.59
N ALA A 75 -6.66 -22.97 -4.17
CA ALA A 75 -6.12 -23.01 -5.53
C ALA A 75 -7.14 -22.57 -6.58
N ALA A 76 -8.41 -22.95 -6.42
CA ALA A 76 -9.51 -22.46 -7.26
C ALA A 76 -9.79 -20.97 -7.06
N ASP A 77 -9.81 -20.47 -5.81
CA ASP A 77 -9.96 -19.04 -5.52
C ASP A 77 -8.85 -18.22 -6.20
N ARG A 78 -7.61 -18.71 -6.21
CA ARG A 78 -6.49 -18.08 -6.94
C ARG A 78 -6.63 -18.13 -8.46
N ALA A 79 -7.33 -19.13 -9.01
CA ALA A 79 -7.68 -19.15 -10.43
C ALA A 79 -8.73 -18.07 -10.71
N TRP A 80 -9.80 -18.04 -9.91
CA TRP A 80 -10.87 -17.06 -10.00
C TRP A 80 -10.36 -15.62 -9.85
N GLN A 81 -9.48 -15.33 -8.89
CA GLN A 81 -8.88 -14.00 -8.73
C GLN A 81 -8.17 -13.53 -10.01
N SER A 82 -7.48 -14.43 -10.73
CA SER A 82 -6.85 -14.05 -12.00
C SER A 82 -7.86 -13.79 -13.13
N ILE A 83 -8.98 -14.53 -13.14
CA ILE A 83 -10.08 -14.34 -14.10
C ILE A 83 -10.82 -13.03 -13.80
N ASN A 84 -11.19 -12.81 -12.55
CA ASN A 84 -11.88 -11.61 -12.09
C ASN A 84 -11.06 -10.35 -12.39
N ARG A 85 -9.75 -10.36 -12.09
CA ARG A 85 -8.86 -9.24 -12.44
C ARG A 85 -8.83 -8.96 -13.94
N PHE A 86 -8.84 -10.00 -14.78
CA PHE A 86 -8.89 -9.83 -16.23
C PHE A 86 -10.18 -9.11 -16.66
N TYR A 87 -11.34 -9.54 -16.15
CA TYR A 87 -12.61 -8.88 -16.46
C TYR A 87 -12.67 -7.45 -15.91
N GLN A 88 -12.24 -7.22 -14.67
CA GLN A 88 -12.15 -5.87 -14.09
C GLN A 88 -11.31 -4.94 -14.99
N ASN A 89 -10.16 -5.40 -15.48
CA ASN A 89 -9.32 -4.63 -16.39
C ASN A 89 -9.99 -4.37 -17.76
N CYS A 90 -10.82 -5.30 -18.23
CA CYS A 90 -11.62 -5.11 -19.45
C CYS A 90 -12.70 -4.04 -19.22
N HIS A 91 -13.49 -4.16 -18.14
CA HIS A 91 -14.55 -3.22 -17.79
C HIS A 91 -14.01 -1.81 -17.54
N ALA A 92 -12.89 -1.69 -16.83
CA ALA A 92 -12.22 -0.42 -16.57
C ALA A 92 -11.49 0.17 -17.80
N LYS A 93 -11.55 -0.48 -18.97
CA LYS A 93 -10.94 -0.03 -20.24
C LYS A 93 -9.44 0.37 -20.12
N ILE A 94 -8.70 -0.18 -19.15
CA ILE A 94 -7.26 0.06 -18.93
C ILE A 94 -6.44 -0.11 -20.22
N PRO A 95 -5.63 0.88 -20.64
CA PRO A 95 -4.88 0.77 -21.89
C PRO A 95 -3.86 -0.38 -21.88
N GLY A 96 -3.72 -1.08 -23.02
CA GLY A 96 -2.75 -2.16 -23.21
C GLY A 96 -3.25 -3.57 -22.84
N LYS A 97 -2.31 -4.48 -22.54
CA LYS A 97 -2.62 -5.89 -22.27
C LYS A 97 -3.35 -6.05 -20.94
N LYS A 98 -4.62 -6.45 -20.99
CA LYS A 98 -5.51 -6.67 -19.83
C LYS A 98 -5.07 -7.79 -18.87
N GLY A 99 -4.15 -8.64 -19.31
CA GLY A 99 -3.57 -9.70 -18.49
C GLY A 99 -4.41 -10.98 -18.45
N PHE A 100 -4.77 -11.52 -19.63
CA PHE A 100 -5.51 -12.79 -19.76
C PHE A 100 -4.93 -13.90 -18.85
N PRO A 101 -5.77 -14.68 -18.12
CA PRO A 101 -5.32 -15.75 -17.25
C PRO A 101 -4.46 -16.78 -17.99
N ARG A 102 -3.33 -17.18 -17.40
CA ARG A 102 -2.41 -18.17 -17.99
C ARG A 102 -2.17 -19.34 -17.05
N PHE A 103 -1.87 -20.50 -17.60
CA PHE A 103 -1.39 -21.65 -16.82
C PHE A 103 -0.06 -21.34 -16.14
N LYS A 104 0.04 -21.70 -14.85
CA LYS A 104 1.28 -21.62 -14.10
C LYS A 104 2.16 -22.79 -14.51
N LYS A 105 3.40 -22.50 -14.92
CA LYS A 105 4.44 -23.51 -15.17
C LYS A 105 5.09 -24.03 -13.90
N HIS A 106 5.27 -23.14 -12.91
CA HIS A 106 5.87 -23.46 -11.62
C HIS A 106 5.15 -22.72 -10.50
N SER A 107 4.50 -23.45 -9.60
CA SER A 107 4.06 -22.91 -8.32
C SER A 107 5.20 -22.97 -7.29
N ARG A 108 5.12 -22.07 -6.31
CA ARG A 108 6.03 -22.00 -5.16
C ARG A 108 5.28 -22.04 -3.86
N SER A 109 3.95 -22.18 -3.88
CA SER A 109 3.19 -22.20 -2.65
C SER A 109 1.92 -23.04 -2.76
N VAL A 110 1.50 -23.51 -1.59
CA VAL A 110 0.20 -24.08 -1.30
C VAL A 110 -0.36 -23.33 -0.10
N GLU A 111 -1.66 -23.10 -0.07
CA GLU A 111 -2.32 -22.41 1.04
C GLU A 111 -3.48 -23.24 1.53
N TYR A 112 -3.57 -23.31 2.85
CA TYR A 112 -4.60 -23.90 3.65
C TYR A 112 -5.42 -22.75 4.23
N LYS A 113 -6.74 -22.94 4.33
CA LYS A 113 -7.62 -21.97 5.01
C LYS A 113 -7.56 -22.27 6.51
N LEU A 114 -8.54 -23.02 7.02
CA LEU A 114 -8.68 -23.38 8.44
C LEU A 114 -8.27 -24.84 8.74
N THR A 115 -8.16 -25.70 7.73
CA THR A 115 -7.89 -27.15 7.89
C THR A 115 -6.70 -27.61 7.06
N GLY A 116 -6.19 -28.82 7.36
CA GLY A 116 -5.03 -29.42 6.69
C GLY A 116 -3.71 -29.20 7.41
N TYR A 117 -3.75 -28.53 8.56
CA TYR A 117 -2.64 -28.40 9.49
C TYR A 117 -3.15 -28.43 10.94
N LYS A 118 -2.23 -28.66 11.88
CA LYS A 118 -2.41 -28.48 13.32
C LYS A 118 -1.17 -27.79 13.87
N LEU A 119 -1.35 -26.86 14.81
CA LEU A 119 -0.25 -26.28 15.56
C LEU A 119 -0.04 -27.06 16.86
N SER A 120 1.17 -27.04 17.40
CA SER A 120 1.41 -27.46 18.78
C SER A 120 0.88 -26.43 19.76
N ASP A 121 0.65 -26.82 21.02
CA ASP A 121 0.12 -25.93 22.06
C ASP A 121 1.01 -24.69 22.28
N ASP A 122 2.33 -24.87 22.19
CA ASP A 122 3.32 -23.80 22.26
C ASP A 122 3.49 -23.00 20.95
N ARG A 123 2.79 -23.40 19.88
CA ARG A 123 2.84 -22.85 18.52
C ARG A 123 4.26 -22.75 17.94
N ARG A 124 5.18 -23.59 18.42
CA ARG A 124 6.55 -23.72 17.89
C ARG A 124 6.65 -24.75 16.78
N LYS A 125 5.61 -25.56 16.59
CA LYS A 125 5.58 -26.58 15.54
C LYS A 125 4.29 -26.52 14.75
N ILE A 126 4.39 -26.98 13.51
CA ILE A 126 3.24 -27.19 12.63
C ILE A 126 3.26 -28.61 12.07
N LYS A 127 2.14 -29.30 12.18
CA LYS A 127 1.92 -30.63 11.60
C LYS A 127 0.92 -30.55 10.46
N PHE A 128 1.33 -30.95 9.26
CA PHE A 128 0.42 -31.03 8.12
C PHE A 128 -0.32 -32.38 8.15
N THR A 129 -1.64 -32.31 8.07
CA THR A 129 -2.56 -33.45 8.28
C THR A 129 -3.27 -33.89 7.00
N ASP A 130 -2.87 -33.34 5.85
CA ASP A 130 -3.38 -33.78 4.56
C ASP A 130 -2.89 -35.21 4.20
N GLY A 131 -3.45 -35.76 3.12
CA GLY A 131 -3.11 -37.10 2.64
C GLY A 131 -1.69 -37.23 2.09
N PHE A 132 -0.94 -36.14 1.92
CA PHE A 132 0.50 -36.21 1.66
C PHE A 132 1.29 -36.57 2.91
N LYS A 133 0.74 -36.34 4.10
CA LYS A 133 1.36 -36.66 5.40
C LYS A 133 2.79 -36.12 5.49
N ALA A 134 2.95 -34.82 5.18
CA ALA A 134 4.25 -34.15 5.25
C ALA A 134 4.83 -34.13 6.68
N GLY A 135 4.01 -34.41 7.69
CA GLY A 135 4.46 -34.57 9.08
C GLY A 135 4.61 -33.23 9.80
N GLU A 136 5.42 -33.25 10.85
CA GLU A 136 5.67 -32.12 11.74
C GLU A 136 6.97 -31.38 11.37
N PHE A 137 6.96 -30.06 11.55
CA PHE A 137 8.09 -29.18 11.32
C PHE A 137 8.19 -28.12 12.42
N ASP A 138 9.42 -27.73 12.75
CA ASP A 138 9.65 -26.63 13.66
C ASP A 138 9.48 -25.29 12.95
N LEU A 139 8.81 -24.36 13.62
CA LEU A 139 8.56 -22.99 13.19
C LEU A 139 9.66 -22.08 13.73
N TRP A 140 10.63 -21.77 12.86
CA TRP A 140 11.70 -20.84 13.18
C TRP A 140 11.33 -19.40 12.82
N CYS A 141 10.84 -18.66 13.81
CA CYS A 141 10.60 -17.22 13.76
C CYS A 141 11.10 -16.56 15.05
N SER A 142 11.03 -15.22 15.14
CA SER A 142 11.14 -14.55 16.44
C SER A 142 10.12 -15.17 17.40
N GLN A 143 10.56 -15.56 18.59
CA GLN A 143 9.78 -16.30 19.59
C GLN A 143 8.47 -15.58 19.95
N LYS A 144 8.49 -14.25 19.80
CA LYS A 144 7.42 -13.30 20.10
C LYS A 144 6.36 -13.14 18.99
N THR A 145 6.15 -14.08 18.07
CA THR A 145 5.34 -13.75 16.86
C THR A 145 4.12 -14.63 16.60
N LEU A 146 4.08 -15.89 17.05
CA LEU A 146 2.88 -16.75 16.88
C LEU A 146 2.17 -17.07 18.19
N VAL A 147 2.91 -17.12 19.30
CA VAL A 147 2.37 -17.43 20.64
C VAL A 147 1.34 -16.38 21.11
N TYR A 148 1.41 -15.15 20.61
CA TYR A 148 0.45 -14.10 20.98
C TYR A 148 -0.90 -14.18 20.27
N TYR A 149 -1.03 -14.95 19.19
CA TYR A 149 -2.25 -14.98 18.39
C TYR A 149 -2.98 -16.31 18.54
N SER A 150 -4.23 -16.26 18.98
CA SER A 150 -5.09 -17.43 19.06
C SER A 150 -5.25 -18.12 17.69
N GLU A 151 -5.52 -19.42 17.69
CA GLU A 151 -5.72 -20.16 16.44
C GLU A 151 -6.91 -19.64 15.63
N GLN A 152 -7.95 -19.13 16.29
CA GLN A 152 -9.13 -18.56 15.66
C GLN A 152 -8.83 -17.28 14.86
N GLN A 153 -7.77 -16.55 15.23
CA GLN A 153 -7.28 -15.40 14.49
C GLN A 153 -6.50 -15.84 13.24
N ILE A 154 -5.98 -17.07 13.17
CA ILE A 154 -5.25 -17.56 12.00
C ILE A 154 -6.26 -17.97 10.92
N LYS A 155 -6.44 -17.11 9.90
CA LYS A 155 -7.41 -17.37 8.83
C LYS A 155 -6.84 -18.25 7.72
N ARG A 156 -5.54 -18.12 7.46
CA ARG A 156 -4.87 -18.90 6.40
C ARG A 156 -3.44 -19.23 6.77
N VAL A 157 -3.01 -20.41 6.33
CA VAL A 157 -1.62 -20.87 6.42
C VAL A 157 -1.09 -21.19 5.03
N ARG A 158 -0.04 -20.50 4.62
CA ARG A 158 0.57 -20.66 3.30
C ARG A 158 1.99 -21.17 3.42
N VAL A 159 2.24 -22.36 2.88
CA VAL A 159 3.60 -22.88 2.71
C VAL A 159 4.20 -22.30 1.44
N VAL A 160 5.36 -21.67 1.55
CA VAL A 160 6.10 -21.02 0.46
C VAL A 160 7.50 -21.62 0.34
N ARG A 161 7.82 -22.12 -0.85
CA ARG A 161 9.16 -22.58 -1.22
C ARG A 161 9.99 -21.44 -1.77
N ARG A 162 11.10 -21.13 -1.10
CA ARG A 162 12.14 -20.20 -1.55
C ARG A 162 13.43 -20.95 -1.90
N ALA A 163 14.42 -20.22 -2.42
CA ALA A 163 15.69 -20.80 -2.83
C ALA A 163 16.51 -21.41 -1.67
N ASP A 164 16.24 -20.99 -0.43
CA ASP A 164 16.96 -21.38 0.78
C ASP A 164 16.11 -22.22 1.76
N GLY A 165 14.93 -22.68 1.35
CA GLY A 165 14.08 -23.56 2.15
C GLY A 165 12.60 -23.24 2.04
N TYR A 166 11.83 -23.82 2.97
CA TYR A 166 10.39 -23.67 3.07
C TYR A 166 10.04 -22.72 4.22
N TYR A 167 8.96 -21.97 4.02
CA TYR A 167 8.45 -20.99 4.95
C TYR A 167 6.96 -21.20 5.11
N CYS A 168 6.46 -20.95 6.32
CA CYS A 168 5.06 -20.94 6.63
C CYS A 168 4.64 -19.49 6.88
N GLN A 169 3.69 -18.99 6.10
CA GLN A 169 3.11 -17.66 6.26
C GLN A 169 1.72 -17.80 6.89
N PHE A 170 1.51 -17.13 8.00
CA PHE A 170 0.28 -17.10 8.76
C PHE A 170 -0.41 -15.78 8.50
N LEU A 171 -1.62 -15.84 7.94
CA LEU A 171 -2.49 -14.69 7.78
C LEU A 171 -3.37 -14.58 9.03
N ILE A 172 -3.09 -13.56 9.84
CA ILE A 172 -3.70 -13.36 11.14
C ILE A 172 -4.68 -12.20 11.04
N ASP A 173 -5.89 -12.45 11.52
CA ASP A 173 -6.95 -11.47 11.66
C ASP A 173 -6.80 -10.72 12.97
N VAL A 174 -6.02 -9.66 12.87
CA VAL A 174 -5.79 -8.69 13.92
C VAL A 174 -5.67 -7.32 13.28
N GLU A 175 -6.21 -6.34 13.97
CA GLU A 175 -5.92 -4.94 13.73
C GLU A 175 -4.68 -4.57 14.54
N ARG A 176 -3.61 -4.18 13.85
CA ARG A 176 -2.37 -3.74 14.50
C ARG A 176 -2.35 -2.22 14.48
N GLN A 177 -2.28 -1.66 15.67
CA GLN A 177 -2.07 -0.24 15.89
C GLN A 177 -0.95 -0.07 16.90
N GLU A 178 -0.09 0.91 16.69
CA GLU A 178 0.99 1.24 17.59
C GLU A 178 0.88 2.69 18.00
N TYR A 179 1.19 2.96 19.27
CA TYR A 179 1.26 4.32 19.76
C TYR A 179 2.43 5.05 19.12
N HIS A 180 2.15 6.23 18.59
CA HIS A 180 3.14 7.18 18.11
C HIS A 180 3.16 8.37 19.07
N LYS A 181 4.33 8.70 19.61
CA LYS A 181 4.49 9.91 20.40
C LYS A 181 4.62 11.10 19.44
N PRO A 182 3.75 12.12 19.50
CA PRO A 182 3.86 13.29 18.64
C PRO A 182 5.27 13.90 18.72
N THR A 183 5.89 14.13 17.58
CA THR A 183 7.26 14.65 17.49
C THR A 183 7.30 16.15 17.20
N GLY A 184 6.20 16.72 16.71
CA GLY A 184 6.11 18.06 16.15
C GLY A 184 6.78 18.19 14.78
N GLN A 185 7.33 17.10 14.24
CA GLN A 185 8.13 17.13 13.01
C GLN A 185 7.30 16.74 11.80
N ILE A 186 7.48 17.50 10.73
CA ILE A 186 6.89 17.23 9.43
C ILE A 186 7.98 17.25 8.36
N THR A 187 7.89 16.39 7.37
CA THR A 187 8.89 16.37 6.31
C THR A 187 8.35 15.95 4.96
N GLY A 188 8.94 16.51 3.90
CA GLY A 188 8.80 16.04 2.53
C GLY A 188 10.06 15.30 2.15
N ILE A 189 9.95 14.20 1.41
CA ILE A 189 11.10 13.43 0.93
C ILE A 189 11.16 13.42 -0.60
N ASP A 190 12.33 13.74 -1.15
CA ASP A 190 12.65 13.55 -2.56
C ASP A 190 13.40 12.23 -2.77
N LEU A 191 12.85 11.33 -3.58
CA LEU A 191 13.40 9.98 -3.80
C LEU A 191 14.43 9.98 -4.93
N GLY A 192 15.66 9.54 -4.61
CA GLY A 192 16.81 9.67 -5.50
C GLY A 192 17.53 8.37 -5.85
N LEU A 193 18.43 8.45 -6.84
CA LEU A 193 19.40 7.40 -7.18
C LEU A 193 20.80 7.67 -6.63
N LYS A 194 21.15 8.96 -6.40
CA LYS A 194 22.42 9.37 -5.80
C LYS A 194 22.37 9.00 -4.32
N GLU A 195 21.56 9.75 -3.58
CA GLU A 195 21.03 9.40 -2.27
C GLU A 195 19.69 8.69 -2.44
N PHE A 196 19.33 7.83 -1.51
CA PHE A 196 18.05 7.10 -1.52
C PHE A 196 16.89 8.07 -1.37
N TYR A 197 17.00 9.00 -0.41
CA TYR A 197 16.16 10.18 -0.35
C TYR A 197 16.87 11.36 0.33
N THR A 198 16.37 12.56 0.08
CA THR A 198 16.70 13.81 0.79
C THR A 198 15.43 14.35 1.44
N ASP A 199 15.51 14.80 2.69
CA ASP A 199 14.38 15.36 3.43
C ASP A 199 14.30 16.89 3.31
N ALA A 200 13.21 17.49 3.79
CA ALA A 200 12.97 18.93 3.72
C ALA A 200 13.94 19.75 4.59
N GLN A 201 14.61 19.11 5.55
CA GLN A 201 15.65 19.67 6.42
C GLN A 201 17.05 19.59 5.77
N GLY A 202 17.18 18.87 4.65
CA GLY A 202 18.42 18.71 3.89
C GLY A 202 19.24 17.48 4.31
N ASN A 203 18.75 16.65 5.23
CA ASN A 203 19.40 15.39 5.56
C ASN A 203 19.21 14.38 4.42
N THR A 204 20.18 13.47 4.28
CA THR A 204 20.18 12.48 3.21
C THR A 204 20.33 11.07 3.75
N VAL A 205 19.74 10.10 3.06
CA VAL A 205 19.92 8.68 3.33
C VAL A 205 20.63 8.02 2.18
N GLU A 206 21.73 7.31 2.45
CA GLU A 206 22.53 6.65 1.42
C GLU A 206 21.71 5.60 0.64
N ASN A 207 21.92 5.54 -0.67
CA ASN A 207 21.49 4.41 -1.50
C ASN A 207 22.57 3.29 -1.52
N PRO A 208 22.35 2.15 -0.83
CA PRO A 208 23.37 1.11 -0.68
C PRO A 208 23.66 0.32 -1.97
N ARG A 209 22.82 0.42 -3.01
CA ARG A 209 23.02 -0.21 -4.34
C ARG A 209 23.36 -1.72 -4.26
N TYR A 210 22.54 -2.48 -3.53
CA TYR A 210 22.82 -3.90 -3.19
C TYR A 210 22.99 -4.81 -4.41
N LEU A 211 22.19 -4.62 -5.47
CA LEU A 211 22.31 -5.38 -6.73
C LEU A 211 23.63 -5.06 -7.42
N SER A 212 24.01 -3.78 -7.46
CA SER A 212 25.25 -3.33 -8.07
C SER A 212 26.46 -3.93 -7.36
N LYS A 213 26.50 -3.87 -6.02
CA LYS A 213 27.54 -4.52 -5.19
C LYS A 213 27.59 -6.05 -5.41
N SER A 214 26.45 -6.69 -5.65
CA SER A 214 26.35 -8.15 -5.86
C SER A 214 26.55 -8.61 -7.32
N GLU A 215 26.67 -7.68 -8.26
CA GLU A 215 26.57 -7.96 -9.69
C GLU A 215 27.69 -8.86 -10.21
N LYS A 216 28.94 -8.59 -9.83
CA LYS A 216 30.11 -9.38 -10.26
C LYS A 216 29.91 -10.86 -9.90
N ARG A 217 29.42 -11.12 -8.69
CA ARG A 217 29.13 -12.47 -8.19
C ARG A 217 27.95 -13.11 -8.93
N LEU A 218 26.88 -12.35 -9.16
CA LEU A 218 25.70 -12.82 -9.92
C LEU A 218 26.07 -13.19 -11.36
N LYS A 219 26.79 -12.32 -12.08
CA LYS A 219 27.26 -12.58 -13.46
C LYS A 219 28.11 -13.84 -13.52
N LYS A 220 29.08 -14.02 -12.61
CA LYS A 220 29.90 -15.23 -12.53
C LYS A 220 29.05 -16.48 -12.30
N ALA A 221 28.07 -16.42 -11.39
CA ALA A 221 27.18 -17.54 -11.11
C ALA A 221 26.25 -17.88 -12.28
N GLN A 222 25.73 -16.87 -12.99
CA GLN A 222 24.91 -17.05 -14.19
C GLN A 222 25.71 -17.61 -15.36
N ARG A 223 26.95 -17.13 -15.61
CA ARG A 223 27.86 -17.72 -16.62
C ARG A 223 28.10 -19.21 -16.37
N ARG A 224 28.37 -19.59 -15.11
CA ARG A 224 28.52 -20.99 -14.70
C ARG A 224 27.24 -21.81 -14.89
N LEU A 225 26.06 -21.21 -14.68
CA LEU A 225 24.78 -21.86 -14.93
C LEU A 225 24.60 -22.12 -16.43
N SER A 226 24.87 -21.12 -17.26
CA SER A 226 24.78 -21.19 -18.72
C SER A 226 25.69 -22.28 -19.28
N LYS A 227 26.95 -22.35 -18.84
CA LYS A 227 27.90 -23.41 -19.27
C LYS A 227 27.44 -24.83 -18.91
N LYS A 228 26.56 -24.98 -17.90
CA LYS A 228 26.03 -26.29 -17.46
C LYS A 228 24.68 -26.63 -18.11
N PHE A 229 24.08 -25.70 -18.85
CA PHE A 229 22.80 -25.90 -19.50
C PHE A 229 22.94 -26.81 -20.72
N ARG A 230 22.02 -27.77 -20.88
CA ARG A 230 21.99 -28.69 -22.03
C ARG A 230 20.73 -28.43 -22.86
N LYS A 231 20.85 -27.85 -24.05
CA LYS A 231 19.69 -27.59 -24.92
C LYS A 231 19.07 -28.94 -25.37
N GLY A 232 17.74 -29.04 -25.36
CA GLY A 232 17.00 -30.21 -25.85
C GLY A 232 17.14 -31.50 -25.04
N LYS A 233 17.86 -31.49 -23.90
CA LYS A 233 18.11 -32.68 -23.06
C LYS A 233 17.70 -32.42 -21.61
N LYS A 234 17.49 -33.50 -20.84
CA LYS A 234 17.30 -33.43 -19.39
C LYS A 234 18.55 -32.79 -18.74
N GLN A 235 18.31 -31.86 -17.82
CA GLN A 235 19.40 -31.14 -17.15
C GLN A 235 20.08 -32.02 -16.10
N SER A 236 21.39 -31.83 -15.91
CA SER A 236 22.16 -32.59 -14.92
C SER A 236 21.91 -32.12 -13.48
N ASN A 237 22.21 -32.97 -12.50
CA ASN A 237 22.19 -32.59 -11.09
C ASN A 237 23.11 -31.38 -10.80
N ASN A 238 24.24 -31.28 -11.50
CA ASN A 238 25.16 -30.15 -11.39
C ASN A 238 24.55 -28.82 -11.90
N TYR A 239 23.74 -28.87 -12.95
CA TYR A 239 22.97 -27.71 -13.40
C TYR A 239 21.97 -27.27 -12.32
N HIS A 240 21.22 -28.21 -11.74
CA HIS A 240 20.24 -27.90 -10.70
C HIS A 240 20.89 -27.32 -9.42
N LYS A 241 22.03 -27.88 -8.99
CA LYS A 241 22.84 -27.32 -7.89
C LYS A 241 23.25 -25.87 -8.18
N GLN A 242 23.71 -25.59 -9.41
CA GLN A 242 24.10 -24.23 -9.80
C GLN A 242 22.90 -23.26 -9.91
N ARG A 243 21.74 -23.75 -10.39
CA ARG A 243 20.49 -22.96 -10.47
C ARG A 243 20.06 -22.48 -9.09
N VAL A 244 20.13 -23.36 -8.08
CA VAL A 244 19.83 -23.01 -6.68
C VAL A 244 20.83 -21.98 -6.15
N LYS A 245 22.13 -22.10 -6.47
CA LYS A 245 23.14 -21.08 -6.09
C LYS A 245 22.79 -19.70 -6.64
N VAL A 246 22.43 -19.60 -7.92
CA VAL A 246 21.98 -18.33 -8.54
C VAL A 246 20.73 -17.80 -7.84
N ALA A 247 19.74 -18.65 -7.58
CA ALA A 247 18.51 -18.26 -6.90
C ALA A 247 18.76 -17.74 -5.47
N LYS A 248 19.69 -18.35 -4.71
CA LYS A 248 20.08 -17.88 -3.37
C LYS A 248 20.75 -16.51 -3.40
N LEU A 249 21.55 -16.20 -4.43
CA LEU A 249 22.14 -14.87 -4.60
C LEU A 249 21.08 -13.80 -4.86
N HIS A 250 20.13 -14.07 -5.76
CA HIS A 250 19.01 -13.16 -5.98
C HIS A 250 18.15 -12.99 -4.74
N LEU A 251 17.91 -14.07 -3.99
CA LEU A 251 17.17 -14.00 -2.73
C LEU A 251 17.87 -13.12 -1.69
N LYS A 252 19.21 -13.18 -1.58
CA LYS A 252 19.99 -12.29 -0.70
C LYS A 252 19.77 -10.82 -1.05
N VAL A 253 19.95 -10.44 -2.32
CA VAL A 253 19.73 -9.06 -2.79
C VAL A 253 18.29 -8.62 -2.52
N SER A 254 17.30 -9.48 -2.78
CA SER A 254 15.90 -9.18 -2.50
C SER A 254 15.62 -8.94 -1.03
N ARG A 255 16.25 -9.70 -0.13
CA ARG A 255 16.09 -9.52 1.33
C ARG A 255 16.75 -8.24 1.82
N GLN A 256 17.94 -7.90 1.32
CA GLN A 256 18.63 -6.67 1.70
C GLN A 256 17.84 -5.42 1.30
N ARG A 257 17.30 -5.39 0.08
CA ARG A 257 16.44 -4.28 -0.38
C ARG A 257 15.18 -4.15 0.47
N LYS A 258 14.53 -5.28 0.78
CA LYS A 258 13.35 -5.30 1.65
C LYS A 258 13.66 -4.82 3.07
N ASP A 259 14.77 -5.28 3.65
CA ASP A 259 15.20 -4.90 5.01
C ASP A 259 15.47 -3.40 5.12
N LYS A 260 16.23 -2.83 4.16
CA LYS A 260 16.49 -1.39 4.11
C LYS A 260 15.19 -0.59 3.97
N ALA A 261 14.33 -0.98 3.01
CA ALA A 261 13.04 -0.33 2.81
C ALA A 261 12.15 -0.33 4.07
N ILE A 262 12.10 -1.45 4.80
CA ILE A 262 11.36 -1.54 6.07
C ILE A 262 11.93 -0.61 7.12
N LYS A 263 13.26 -0.65 7.33
CA LYS A 263 13.93 0.13 8.38
C LYS A 263 13.83 1.63 8.13
N ASP A 264 14.05 2.06 6.89
CA ASP A 264 13.96 3.47 6.53
C ASP A 264 12.54 3.98 6.67
N ALA A 265 11.55 3.22 6.19
CA ALA A 265 10.14 3.59 6.29
C ALA A 265 9.70 3.69 7.76
N LEU A 266 10.10 2.71 8.57
CA LEU A 266 9.79 2.71 10.01
C LEU A 266 10.44 3.89 10.73
N ALA A 267 11.72 4.15 10.48
CA ALA A 267 12.43 5.27 11.08
C ALA A 267 11.80 6.62 10.71
N LEU A 268 11.39 6.79 9.45
CA LEU A 268 10.76 8.01 8.98
C LEU A 268 9.39 8.24 9.64
N VAL A 269 8.58 7.18 9.77
CA VAL A 269 7.27 7.23 10.44
C VAL A 269 7.41 7.50 11.93
N GLN A 270 8.38 6.88 12.60
CA GLN A 270 8.56 7.06 14.04
C GLN A 270 9.13 8.44 14.42
N SER A 271 9.75 9.14 13.47
CA SER A 271 10.38 10.45 13.72
C SER A 271 9.54 11.65 13.28
N ASN A 272 8.45 11.43 12.53
CA ASN A 272 7.64 12.51 11.95
C ASN A 272 6.14 12.24 12.14
N ASP A 273 5.38 13.30 12.35
CA ASP A 273 3.92 13.26 12.43
C ASP A 273 3.26 13.37 11.04
N LEU A 274 4.00 13.91 10.06
CA LEU A 274 3.60 14.00 8.66
C LEU A 274 4.78 13.68 7.74
N VAL A 275 4.55 12.76 6.79
CA VAL A 275 5.52 12.45 5.73
C VAL A 275 4.88 12.63 4.37
N VAL A 276 5.45 13.51 3.54
CA VAL A 276 5.00 13.76 2.17
C VAL A 276 6.03 13.22 1.18
N TYR A 277 5.61 12.53 0.14
CA TYR A 277 6.50 11.99 -0.88
C TYR A 277 5.88 12.05 -2.27
N GLU A 278 6.71 11.93 -3.31
CA GLU A 278 6.19 11.91 -4.68
C GLU A 278 5.53 10.58 -5.07
N ALA A 279 4.36 10.65 -5.70
CA ALA A 279 3.70 9.53 -6.36
C ALA A 279 4.41 9.15 -7.67
N LEU A 280 5.64 8.60 -7.55
CA LEU A 280 6.45 8.20 -8.68
C LEU A 280 5.78 7.06 -9.46
N LYS A 281 5.61 7.26 -10.77
CA LYS A 281 5.13 6.20 -11.70
C LYS A 281 6.25 5.20 -11.99
N VAL A 282 6.74 4.46 -10.98
CA VAL A 282 7.92 3.58 -11.04
C VAL A 282 7.84 2.59 -12.21
N ARG A 283 6.65 2.02 -12.49
CA ARG A 283 6.42 1.11 -13.63
C ARG A 283 6.78 1.76 -14.98
N ASN A 284 6.56 3.05 -15.14
CA ASN A 284 6.94 3.78 -16.35
C ASN A 284 8.44 4.12 -16.34
N LEU A 285 9.00 4.51 -15.20
CA LEU A 285 10.41 4.86 -15.08
C LEU A 285 11.33 3.67 -15.42
N VAL A 286 10.97 2.45 -15.03
CA VAL A 286 11.73 1.23 -15.36
C VAL A 286 11.65 0.82 -16.84
N LYS A 287 10.83 1.48 -17.67
CA LYS A 287 10.85 1.27 -19.13
C LYS A 287 12.09 1.89 -19.77
N ASN A 288 12.68 2.92 -19.14
CA ASN A 288 13.95 3.49 -19.60
C ASN A 288 15.10 2.49 -19.38
N ARG A 289 15.57 1.87 -20.47
CA ARG A 289 16.58 0.81 -20.43
C ARG A 289 17.91 1.23 -19.80
N LYS A 290 18.26 2.52 -19.81
CA LYS A 290 19.50 3.04 -19.21
C LYS A 290 19.43 3.08 -17.68
N LEU A 291 18.27 3.40 -17.11
CA LEU A 291 18.09 3.58 -15.66
C LEU A 291 17.34 2.44 -14.97
N ALA A 292 16.66 1.58 -15.73
CA ALA A 292 15.79 0.52 -15.21
C ALA A 292 16.44 -0.32 -14.10
N LYS A 293 17.73 -0.66 -14.27
CA LYS A 293 18.48 -1.47 -13.31
C LYS A 293 18.69 -0.72 -11.98
N SER A 294 19.14 0.54 -12.04
CA SER A 294 19.39 1.35 -10.84
C SER A 294 18.10 1.67 -10.09
N ILE A 295 17.02 1.97 -10.81
CA ILE A 295 15.69 2.19 -10.23
C ILE A 295 15.17 0.91 -9.56
N SER A 296 15.34 -0.24 -10.23
CA SER A 296 14.97 -1.53 -9.64
C SER A 296 15.82 -1.91 -8.44
N ASP A 297 17.07 -1.41 -8.36
CA ASP A 297 17.95 -1.62 -7.19
C ASP A 297 17.49 -0.76 -6.01
N ALA A 298 17.20 0.53 -6.26
CA ALA A 298 16.71 1.47 -5.26
C ALA A 298 15.40 1.01 -4.59
N SER A 299 14.52 0.32 -5.33
CA SER A 299 13.30 -0.31 -4.78
C SER A 299 12.29 0.68 -4.16
N TRP A 300 12.19 1.89 -4.71
CA TRP A 300 11.28 2.95 -4.23
C TRP A 300 9.84 2.48 -4.00
N TYR A 301 9.27 1.71 -4.93
CA TYR A 301 7.91 1.17 -4.77
C TYR A 301 7.78 0.32 -3.50
N GLN A 302 8.76 -0.53 -3.20
CA GLN A 302 8.73 -1.34 -1.99
C GLN A 302 8.83 -0.47 -0.72
N PHE A 303 9.63 0.60 -0.77
CA PHE A 303 9.76 1.54 0.33
C PHE A 303 8.46 2.31 0.59
N THR A 304 7.82 2.88 -0.45
CA THR A 304 6.57 3.63 -0.29
C THR A 304 5.43 2.73 0.20
N GLU A 305 5.39 1.46 -0.20
CA GLU A 305 4.43 0.49 0.34
C GLU A 305 4.62 0.25 1.85
N TRP A 306 5.87 0.12 2.31
CA TRP A 306 6.16 0.01 3.75
C TRP A 306 5.90 1.30 4.50
N LEU A 307 6.18 2.45 3.87
CA LEU A 307 5.91 3.76 4.44
C LEU A 307 4.42 3.95 4.71
N ASN A 308 3.56 3.69 3.72
CA ASN A 308 2.10 3.75 3.88
C ASN A 308 1.58 2.72 4.89
N TYR A 309 2.14 1.51 4.88
CA TYR A 309 1.77 0.48 5.84
C TYR A 309 2.07 0.90 7.28
N PHE A 310 3.26 1.45 7.54
CA PHE A 310 3.63 1.93 8.87
C PHE A 310 2.87 3.20 9.25
N ALA A 311 2.66 4.13 8.32
CA ALA A 311 1.84 5.31 8.57
C ALA A 311 0.45 4.94 9.08
N LYS A 312 -0.18 3.92 8.47
CA LYS A 312 -1.46 3.38 8.95
C LYS A 312 -1.36 2.78 10.37
N ILE A 313 -0.29 2.03 10.67
CA ILE A 313 -0.12 1.39 11.99
C ILE A 313 0.11 2.41 13.10
N TYR A 314 0.94 3.42 12.85
CA TYR A 314 1.28 4.47 13.79
C TYR A 314 0.28 5.64 13.77
N ARG A 315 -0.74 5.56 12.91
CA ARG A 315 -1.77 6.60 12.71
C ARG A 315 -1.18 7.98 12.40
N ILE A 316 -0.07 8.02 11.68
CA ILE A 316 0.50 9.28 11.19
C ILE A 316 0.03 9.57 9.77
N VAL A 317 0.05 10.84 9.37
CA VAL A 317 -0.37 11.23 8.04
C VAL A 317 0.76 10.98 7.05
N CYS A 318 0.48 10.22 5.99
CA CYS A 318 1.41 10.07 4.87
C CYS A 318 0.71 10.42 3.56
N VAL A 319 1.31 11.33 2.79
CA VAL A 319 0.67 11.92 1.59
C VAL A 319 1.56 11.71 0.37
N ALA A 320 0.98 11.10 -0.66
CA ALA A 320 1.59 10.99 -1.98
C ALA A 320 1.16 12.17 -2.87
N VAL A 321 2.10 12.97 -3.36
CA VAL A 321 1.81 14.15 -4.20
C VAL A 321 2.28 13.96 -5.64
N PRO A 322 1.67 14.63 -6.64
CA PRO A 322 2.14 14.57 -8.01
C PRO A 322 3.57 15.15 -8.16
N PRO A 323 4.47 14.47 -8.90
CA PRO A 323 5.90 14.82 -8.99
C PRO A 323 6.20 16.04 -9.88
N HIS A 324 5.18 16.73 -10.40
CA HIS A 324 5.37 17.73 -11.45
C HIS A 324 6.10 18.98 -10.92
N PHE A 325 7.24 19.33 -11.51
CA PHE A 325 7.99 20.58 -11.27
C PHE A 325 8.59 20.78 -9.86
N THR A 326 8.50 19.78 -8.97
CA THR A 326 9.05 19.83 -7.60
C THR A 326 10.53 20.21 -7.54
N SER A 327 11.35 19.69 -8.46
CA SER A 327 12.79 20.01 -8.55
C SER A 327 13.12 21.30 -9.32
N GLN A 328 12.16 21.86 -10.06
CA GLN A 328 12.36 23.05 -10.91
C GLN A 328 11.89 24.32 -10.21
N ASP A 329 10.73 24.27 -9.57
CA ASP A 329 10.17 25.43 -8.89
C ASP A 329 11.04 25.80 -7.68
N CYS A 330 11.25 27.09 -7.45
CA CYS A 330 12.01 27.56 -6.31
C CYS A 330 11.20 27.41 -5.03
N SER A 331 11.78 26.73 -4.03
CA SER A 331 11.12 26.52 -2.75
C SER A 331 10.87 27.80 -1.97
N VAL A 332 11.57 28.90 -2.28
CA VAL A 332 11.38 30.20 -1.61
C VAL A 332 10.33 31.05 -2.32
N CYS A 333 10.54 31.36 -3.60
CA CYS A 333 9.70 32.32 -4.33
C CYS A 333 8.73 31.70 -5.36
N GLY A 334 8.74 30.38 -5.55
CA GLY A 334 7.87 29.68 -6.51
C GLY A 334 8.26 29.84 -7.98
N THR A 335 9.23 30.71 -8.33
CA THR A 335 9.68 30.89 -9.71
C THR A 335 10.25 29.60 -10.28
N ARG A 336 9.81 29.23 -11.49
CA ARG A 336 10.30 28.04 -12.18
C ARG A 336 11.71 28.25 -12.71
N VAL A 337 12.65 27.44 -12.24
CA VAL A 337 14.03 27.38 -12.73
C VAL A 337 14.18 26.14 -13.59
N GLN A 338 14.14 26.30 -14.92
CA GLN A 338 14.38 25.20 -15.84
C GLN A 338 15.82 24.70 -15.70
N LYS A 339 15.99 23.39 -15.50
CA LYS A 339 17.30 22.76 -15.35
C LYS A 339 17.27 21.32 -15.85
N SER A 340 18.42 20.83 -16.28
CA SER A 340 18.58 19.44 -16.69
C SER A 340 18.76 18.52 -15.47
N LEU A 341 18.69 17.20 -15.70
CA LEU A 341 18.92 16.20 -14.64
C LEU A 341 20.36 16.19 -14.10
N SER A 342 21.33 16.74 -14.85
CA SER A 342 22.73 16.83 -14.43
C SER A 342 22.98 18.00 -13.48
N THR A 343 22.17 19.06 -13.54
CA THR A 343 22.25 20.19 -12.61
C THR A 343 21.85 19.71 -11.21
N ARG A 344 22.75 19.84 -10.24
CA ARG A 344 22.56 19.38 -8.84
C ARG A 344 22.36 20.51 -7.84
N THR A 345 22.74 21.73 -8.21
CA THR A 345 22.49 22.92 -7.40
C THR A 345 21.26 23.63 -7.94
N HIS A 346 20.31 23.96 -7.08
CA HIS A 346 19.24 24.90 -7.37
C HIS A 346 19.81 26.32 -7.19
N GLN A 347 19.82 27.12 -8.24
CA GLN A 347 20.15 28.55 -8.16
C GLN A 347 18.97 29.33 -8.74
N CYS A 348 18.29 30.12 -7.91
CA CYS A 348 17.17 30.95 -8.36
C CYS A 348 17.63 32.37 -8.66
N LEU A 349 17.46 32.82 -9.90
CA LEU A 349 17.85 34.19 -10.29
C LEU A 349 16.89 35.27 -9.74
N ASN A 350 15.66 34.90 -9.39
CA ASN A 350 14.66 35.83 -8.87
C ASN A 350 14.91 36.18 -7.39
N CYS A 351 14.98 35.16 -6.52
CA CYS A 351 15.18 35.37 -5.07
C CYS A 351 16.59 35.03 -4.56
N LYS A 352 17.54 34.75 -5.47
CA LYS A 352 18.95 34.44 -5.17
C LYS A 352 19.20 33.20 -4.30
N THR A 353 18.17 32.38 -4.04
CA THR A 353 18.32 31.15 -3.25
C THR A 353 19.24 30.15 -3.94
N VAL A 354 20.20 29.63 -3.18
CA VAL A 354 21.12 28.57 -3.60
C VAL A 354 20.99 27.38 -2.64
N LEU A 355 20.57 26.23 -3.14
CA LEU A 355 20.35 25.01 -2.36
C LEU A 355 20.79 23.77 -3.16
N ASP A 356 20.96 22.63 -2.50
CA ASP A 356 20.94 21.35 -3.21
C ASP A 356 19.57 21.16 -3.89
N ARG A 357 19.57 20.62 -5.12
CA ARG A 357 18.35 20.47 -5.91
C ARG A 357 17.36 19.51 -5.26
N ASP A 358 17.86 18.41 -4.70
CA ASP A 358 17.02 17.38 -4.12
C ASP A 358 16.47 17.89 -2.75
N HIS A 359 17.22 18.74 -2.03
CA HIS A 359 16.71 19.50 -0.87
C HIS A 359 15.60 20.50 -1.25
N ASN A 360 15.80 21.31 -2.30
CA ASN A 360 14.76 22.21 -2.81
C ASN A 360 13.50 21.43 -3.22
N ALA A 361 13.67 20.26 -3.85
CA ALA A 361 12.55 19.40 -4.22
C ALA A 361 11.78 18.89 -2.99
N ALA A 362 12.49 18.43 -1.96
CA ALA A 362 11.90 17.96 -0.71
C ALA A 362 11.03 19.04 -0.02
N ILE A 363 11.50 20.29 0.02
CA ILE A 363 10.71 21.43 0.55
C ILE A 363 9.45 21.66 -0.29
N ASN A 364 9.55 21.63 -1.62
CA ASN A 364 8.39 21.79 -2.50
C ASN A 364 7.38 20.64 -2.37
N ILE A 365 7.86 19.42 -2.19
CA ILE A 365 7.03 18.24 -1.95
C ILE A 365 6.23 18.43 -0.66
N LEU A 366 6.89 18.85 0.43
CA LEU A 366 6.22 19.17 1.68
C LEU A 366 5.16 20.26 1.50
N LYS A 367 5.51 21.39 0.86
CA LYS A 367 4.58 22.49 0.58
C LYS A 367 3.33 22.03 -0.18
N LYS A 368 3.51 21.19 -1.20
CA LYS A 368 2.39 20.60 -1.93
C LYS A 368 1.54 19.72 -1.03
N GLY A 369 2.15 18.84 -0.24
CA GLY A 369 1.40 17.99 0.69
C GLY A 369 0.54 18.79 1.65
N LEU A 370 1.09 19.86 2.21
CA LEU A 370 0.35 20.78 3.08
C LEU A 370 -0.80 21.48 2.35
N GLN A 371 -0.61 21.90 1.09
CA GLN A 371 -1.71 22.46 0.28
C GLN A 371 -2.82 21.42 0.03
N TYR A 372 -2.46 20.18 -0.30
CA TYR A 372 -3.45 19.10 -0.47
C TYR A 372 -4.24 18.86 0.81
N LEU A 373 -3.56 18.83 1.96
CA LEU A 373 -4.20 18.66 3.26
C LEU A 373 -5.12 19.85 3.60
N GLY A 374 -4.65 21.09 3.43
CA GLY A 374 -5.46 22.28 3.68
C GLY A 374 -6.71 22.34 2.81
N ASN A 375 -6.59 22.03 1.52
CA ASN A 375 -7.74 21.98 0.60
C ASN A 375 -8.75 20.90 1.00
N TYR A 376 -8.26 19.74 1.44
CA TYR A 376 -9.10 18.65 1.90
C TYR A 376 -9.90 19.05 3.15
N LEU A 377 -9.24 19.67 4.13
CA LEU A 377 -9.88 20.17 5.36
C LEU A 377 -10.94 21.24 5.06
N ASN A 378 -10.62 22.20 4.20
CA ASN A 378 -11.56 23.26 3.82
C ASN A 378 -12.79 22.70 3.08
N ALA A 379 -12.60 21.69 2.22
CA ALA A 379 -13.69 21.03 1.54
C ALA A 379 -14.61 20.25 2.52
N SER A 380 -14.03 19.57 3.52
CA SER A 380 -14.83 18.90 4.55
C SER A 380 -15.63 19.87 5.42
N THR A 381 -15.08 21.04 5.73
CA THR A 381 -15.81 22.07 6.50
C THR A 381 -16.95 22.69 5.69
N SER A 382 -16.81 22.81 4.37
CA SER A 382 -17.86 23.34 3.49
C SER A 382 -19.05 22.39 3.27
N LEU A 383 -18.86 21.08 3.51
CA LEU A 383 -19.90 20.04 3.39
C LEU A 383 -20.60 19.73 4.72
N GLY A 384 -20.17 20.34 5.84
CA GLY A 384 -20.74 20.18 7.18
C GLY A 384 -21.61 21.34 7.66
N ILE A 385 -21.91 22.32 6.80
CA ILE A 385 -22.90 23.36 7.11
C ILE A 385 -24.28 22.82 6.68
N ASP A 386 -24.78 21.85 7.45
CA ASP A 386 -26.22 21.66 7.54
C ASP A 386 -26.78 22.87 8.28
N THR A 387 -27.69 23.54 7.58
CA THR A 387 -28.57 24.59 8.07
C THR A 387 -29.27 24.15 9.34
N GLU A 388 -28.78 24.57 10.51
CA GLU A 388 -29.62 25.00 11.62
C GLU A 388 -28.84 25.88 12.61
N ARG A 389 -29.36 27.10 12.80
CA ARG A 389 -28.90 28.19 13.70
C ARG A 389 -27.60 28.89 13.35
N SER A 390 -27.74 29.83 12.41
CA SER A 390 -26.97 31.07 12.42
C SER A 390 -27.17 31.83 13.74
N ARG A 391 -26.18 31.78 14.64
CA ARG A 391 -25.88 32.89 15.54
C ARG A 391 -24.48 33.38 15.21
N SER A 392 -24.46 34.54 14.55
CA SER A 392 -23.28 35.32 14.26
C SER A 392 -22.54 35.67 15.55
N VAL A 393 -21.27 35.29 15.65
CA VAL A 393 -20.31 35.99 16.50
C VAL A 393 -19.24 36.55 15.57
N ASN A 394 -19.37 37.84 15.29
CA ASN A 394 -18.33 38.61 14.62
C ASN A 394 -17.18 38.80 15.61
N ALA A 395 -16.01 38.26 15.30
CA ALA A 395 -14.75 38.67 15.90
C ALA A 395 -13.81 39.10 14.77
N SER A 396 -14.00 40.34 14.33
CA SER A 396 -13.08 41.06 13.44
C SER A 396 -11.94 41.64 14.25
N THR A 397 -10.72 41.12 14.07
CA THR A 397 -9.49 41.80 14.49
C THR A 397 -8.65 42.07 13.25
N SER A 398 -8.99 43.14 12.53
CA SER A 398 -8.17 43.73 11.48
C SER A 398 -7.26 44.79 12.11
N LEU A 399 -5.96 44.62 11.91
CA LEU A 399 -4.90 45.57 12.25
C LEU A 399 -5.18 46.95 11.66
N GLY A 400 -5.13 47.97 12.53
CA GLY A 400 -5.38 49.36 12.19
C GLY A 400 -4.29 49.97 11.32
N ILE A 401 -4.73 50.69 10.28
CA ILE A 401 -3.98 51.77 9.65
C ILE A 401 -4.87 53.00 9.83
N ASP A 402 -4.48 53.87 10.76
CA ASP A 402 -5.12 55.17 10.95
C ASP A 402 -4.69 56.10 9.82
N THR A 403 -5.65 56.69 9.12
CA THR A 403 -5.43 57.94 8.38
C THR A 403 -6.71 58.77 8.37
N GLU A 404 -6.51 60.05 8.64
CA GLU A 404 -7.49 61.00 9.14
C GLU A 404 -8.56 61.47 8.13
N ARG A 405 -9.61 62.07 8.72
CA ARG A 405 -10.36 63.26 8.26
C ARG A 405 -11.42 63.10 7.15
N SER A 406 -12.66 63.16 7.63
CA SER A 406 -13.58 64.31 7.46
C SER A 406 -14.81 64.17 6.54
N ARG A 407 -15.94 64.58 7.13
CA ARG A 407 -17.16 65.23 6.60
C ARG A 407 -18.29 64.38 6.01
N SER A 408 -19.42 64.53 6.67
CA SER A 408 -20.80 64.33 6.21
C SER A 408 -21.21 65.38 5.17
N VAL A 409 -22.17 65.04 4.30
CA VAL A 409 -23.53 65.64 4.22
C VAL A 409 -24.25 65.12 2.95
N ASN A 410 -25.54 64.86 3.16
CA ASN A 410 -26.62 64.45 2.25
C ASN A 410 -26.75 65.25 0.95
N ALA A 411 -27.33 64.63 -0.10
CA ALA A 411 -28.65 65.00 -0.65
C ALA A 411 -28.90 64.37 -2.04
N SER A 412 -30.03 63.67 -2.20
CA SER A 412 -30.99 63.88 -3.29
C SER A 412 -32.26 63.04 -3.05
N THR A 413 -33.30 63.72 -2.56
CA THR A 413 -34.73 63.62 -2.92
C THR A 413 -34.89 63.46 -4.45
N SER A 414 -35.95 62.96 -5.09
CA SER A 414 -37.25 62.32 -4.80
C SER A 414 -38.00 62.26 -6.16
N LEU A 415 -39.12 61.50 -6.25
CA LEU A 415 -40.24 61.52 -7.24
C LEU A 415 -40.38 60.14 -7.92
N GLY A 416 -41.48 59.39 -7.86
CA GLY A 416 -42.78 59.56 -7.21
C GLY A 416 -43.74 58.47 -7.77
N ILE A 417 -44.76 58.10 -6.96
CA ILE A 417 -46.18 57.89 -7.34
C ILE A 417 -46.48 56.70 -8.29
N ASP A 418 -47.42 55.76 -8.08
CA ASP A 418 -48.45 55.55 -7.05
C ASP A 418 -49.16 54.19 -7.26
N THR A 419 -49.65 53.60 -6.14
CA THR A 419 -50.94 52.88 -5.93
C THR A 419 -51.33 51.64 -6.76
N GLU A 420 -52.13 50.69 -6.29
CA GLU A 420 -52.49 50.16 -4.97
C GLU A 420 -53.26 48.84 -5.23
N ARG A 421 -53.38 48.02 -4.17
CA ARG A 421 -54.50 47.12 -3.86
C ARG A 421 -54.62 45.73 -4.51
N SER A 422 -54.17 44.77 -3.70
CA SER A 422 -54.99 43.80 -2.95
C SER A 422 -55.83 42.77 -3.72
N ARG A 423 -55.59 41.48 -3.44
CA ARG A 423 -56.37 40.70 -2.44
C ARG A 423 -55.81 39.28 -2.30
N SER A 424 -55.65 38.88 -1.04
CA SER A 424 -55.44 37.51 -0.59
C SER A 424 -56.78 36.79 -0.46
N VAL A 425 -56.80 35.48 -0.67
CA VAL A 425 -57.68 34.55 0.05
C VAL A 425 -56.91 33.27 0.33
N ASN A 426 -56.72 32.98 1.62
CA ASN A 426 -56.33 31.68 2.15
C ASN A 426 -57.56 30.74 2.14
N ALA A 427 -57.33 29.46 1.87
CA ALA A 427 -58.18 28.40 2.40
C ALA A 427 -57.31 27.20 2.77
N SER A 428 -57.20 26.98 4.07
CA SER A 428 -56.66 25.79 4.73
C SER A 428 -57.75 24.73 4.85
N THR A 429 -57.40 23.46 4.62
CA THR A 429 -58.12 22.35 5.24
C THR A 429 -57.14 21.21 5.53
N SER A 430 -57.17 20.79 6.79
CA SER A 430 -56.31 19.82 7.46
C SER A 430 -56.98 18.45 7.60
N LEU A 431 -56.19 17.47 8.06
CA LEU A 431 -56.52 16.16 8.67
C LEU A 431 -56.52 14.97 7.67
N GLY A 432 -55.90 13.82 7.96
CA GLY A 432 -55.36 13.33 9.23
C GLY A 432 -54.39 12.15 9.04
N ILE A 433 -53.71 11.86 10.13
CA ILE A 433 -52.74 10.79 10.38
C ILE A 433 -53.48 9.44 10.49
N ASP A 434 -52.87 8.36 9.98
CA ASP A 434 -52.98 7.05 10.62
C ASP A 434 -51.73 6.20 10.41
N THR A 435 -51.44 5.41 11.44
CA THR A 435 -50.16 4.81 11.78
C THR A 435 -50.22 3.28 11.64
N GLU A 436 -49.04 2.68 11.41
CA GLU A 436 -48.66 1.27 11.63
C GLU A 436 -49.12 0.15 10.65
N ARG A 437 -48.12 -0.48 10.01
CA ARG A 437 -47.84 -1.92 10.25
C ARG A 437 -46.47 -2.35 9.75
N SER A 438 -45.74 -2.97 10.67
CA SER A 438 -44.47 -3.67 10.54
C SER A 438 -44.59 -4.97 9.73
N ARG A 439 -43.60 -5.26 8.87
CA ARG A 439 -43.20 -6.63 8.48
C ARG A 439 -41.69 -6.70 8.22
N SER A 440 -41.04 -7.50 9.05
CA SER A 440 -39.65 -7.93 8.99
C SER A 440 -39.36 -8.87 7.82
N VAL A 441 -38.30 -8.61 7.06
CA VAL A 441 -37.67 -9.60 6.17
C VAL A 441 -36.18 -9.66 6.48
N ASN A 442 -35.76 -10.80 7.04
CA ASN A 442 -34.37 -11.16 7.27
C ASN A 442 -33.64 -11.33 5.94
N GLY A 443 -32.78 -10.38 5.58
CA GLY A 443 -31.81 -10.49 4.49
C GLY A 443 -30.40 -10.64 5.02
N THR A 444 -29.83 -11.84 4.90
CA THR A 444 -28.42 -12.14 5.18
C THR A 444 -27.52 -11.38 4.21
N VAL A 445 -26.91 -10.29 4.68
CA VAL A 445 -25.90 -9.53 3.94
C VAL A 445 -24.61 -10.35 3.88
N GLY A 446 -24.29 -10.84 2.68
CA GLY A 446 -23.00 -11.46 2.39
C GLY A 446 -21.87 -10.43 2.51
N GLN A 447 -21.06 -10.57 3.56
CA GLN A 447 -19.84 -9.77 3.73
C GLN A 447 -18.83 -10.12 2.63
N THR A 448 -18.53 -9.13 1.78
CA THR A 448 -17.42 -9.17 0.83
C THR A 448 -16.10 -9.00 1.58
N GLU A 449 -15.39 -10.10 1.85
CA GLU A 449 -14.04 -10.09 2.41
C GLU A 449 -13.01 -9.53 1.41
N THR A 450 -12.44 -8.37 1.74
CA THR A 450 -11.26 -7.77 1.10
C THR A 450 -9.97 -8.50 1.48
N ASP A 451 -9.31 -9.13 0.50
CA ASP A 451 -8.00 -9.78 0.62
C ASP A 451 -6.87 -8.77 0.37
N LEU A 452 -6.07 -8.47 1.41
CA LEU A 452 -4.97 -7.50 1.44
C LEU A 452 -3.76 -7.82 0.54
N ASN A 453 -3.84 -8.86 -0.30
CA ASN A 453 -2.88 -9.10 -1.40
C ASN A 453 -3.40 -8.65 -2.78
N ALA A 454 -4.53 -7.94 -2.83
CA ALA A 454 -5.16 -7.46 -4.06
C ALA A 454 -4.91 -5.98 -4.39
N LEU A 455 -4.11 -5.23 -3.60
CA LEU A 455 -3.73 -3.85 -3.94
C LEU A 455 -2.66 -3.84 -5.03
N GLY A 456 -3.15 -3.99 -6.26
CA GLY A 456 -2.49 -3.55 -7.46
C GLY A 456 -3.56 -2.91 -8.33
N GLU A 457 -3.55 -1.58 -8.34
CA GLU A 457 -4.22 -0.68 -9.29
C GLU A 457 -5.75 -0.58 -9.14
N SER A 458 -6.19 0.32 -8.27
CA SER A 458 -7.33 1.20 -8.52
C SER A 458 -6.85 2.64 -8.38
N ASP A 459 -6.95 3.40 -9.47
CA ASP A 459 -6.81 4.85 -9.45
C ASP A 459 -7.95 5.43 -8.58
N LEU A 460 -7.68 5.68 -7.30
CA LEU A 460 -8.46 6.55 -6.42
C LEU A 460 -7.64 6.81 -5.14
N TRP A 461 -7.56 8.09 -4.79
CA TRP A 461 -6.81 8.68 -3.70
C TRP A 461 -6.79 7.84 -2.43
N VAL A 462 -5.59 7.54 -1.92
CA VAL A 462 -5.42 6.96 -0.59
C VAL A 462 -4.96 8.07 0.35
N PHE A 463 -5.93 8.75 0.95
CA PHE A 463 -5.79 9.26 2.31
C PHE A 463 -5.86 8.04 3.23
N SER A 464 -4.73 7.60 3.75
CA SER A 464 -4.66 6.50 4.72
C SER A 464 -4.32 7.02 6.11
N GLY A 465 -5.27 7.74 6.71
CA GLY A 465 -5.31 8.07 8.13
C GLY A 465 -6.77 8.19 8.57
N ASP A 466 -7.11 7.62 9.73
CA ASP A 466 -8.39 7.87 10.39
C ASP A 466 -8.45 9.37 10.76
N ILE A 467 -9.50 10.04 10.30
CA ILE A 467 -9.65 11.51 10.28
C ILE A 467 -9.95 12.10 11.68
N GLU A 468 -10.20 11.27 12.69
CA GLU A 468 -10.50 11.73 14.05
C GLU A 468 -9.32 12.41 14.77
N ASN A 469 -8.10 12.33 14.25
CA ASN A 469 -6.90 12.88 14.92
C ASN A 469 -6.48 14.28 14.44
N LEU A 470 -7.18 14.91 13.50
CA LEU A 470 -6.91 16.30 13.12
C LEU A 470 -7.34 17.31 14.19
N SER A 471 -8.31 16.96 15.05
CA SER A 471 -8.70 17.76 16.22
C SER A 471 -7.56 17.87 17.25
N CYS A 472 -6.71 16.85 17.37
CA CYS A 472 -5.56 16.85 18.26
C CYS A 472 -4.43 17.82 17.85
N LEU A 473 -4.41 18.29 16.59
CA LEU A 473 -3.50 19.34 16.12
C LEU A 473 -4.05 20.75 16.29
N VAL A 474 -5.33 20.90 16.63
CA VAL A 474 -6.02 22.19 16.79
C VAL A 474 -6.28 22.53 18.27
N GLU A 475 -6.25 21.54 19.18
CA GLU A 475 -6.51 21.75 20.62
C GLU A 475 -5.25 21.83 21.50
N GLN A 476 -4.15 22.39 21.01
CA GLN A 476 -3.11 22.92 21.89
C GLN A 476 -2.97 24.42 21.66
N GLY A 477 -3.78 25.16 22.41
CA GLY A 477 -3.73 26.61 22.50
C GLY A 477 -2.31 27.05 22.87
N ILE A 478 -1.67 27.74 21.94
CA ILE A 478 -0.49 28.55 22.19
C ILE A 478 -0.94 29.68 23.12
N SER A 479 -0.52 29.65 24.39
CA SER A 479 -0.62 30.81 25.27
C SER A 479 0.33 31.90 24.75
N ASN A 480 -0.13 33.15 24.78
CA ASN A 480 0.58 34.35 24.30
C ASN A 480 1.84 34.73 25.12
N SER A 481 2.62 33.76 25.62
CA SER A 481 3.73 34.02 26.55
C SER A 481 5.14 33.69 26.04
N ASP A 482 5.33 33.29 24.78
CA ASP A 482 6.68 32.89 24.28
C ASP A 482 7.15 33.59 22.99
N VAL A 483 6.63 34.79 22.69
CA VAL A 483 7.05 35.60 21.53
C VAL A 483 8.47 36.18 21.68
N GLU A 484 9.12 36.05 22.83
CA GLU A 484 10.45 36.61 23.10
C GLU A 484 11.65 35.64 23.01
N ARG A 485 11.47 34.39 22.55
CA ARG A 485 12.57 33.39 22.46
C ARG A 485 13.06 33.06 21.06
N ILE A 486 13.02 34.02 20.13
CA ILE A 486 13.71 33.90 18.83
C ILE A 486 15.08 34.59 18.93
N PRO A 487 16.21 33.86 18.86
CA PRO A 487 17.53 34.49 18.78
C PRO A 487 17.67 35.18 17.43
N ARG A 488 17.79 36.52 17.45
CA ARG A 488 18.20 37.30 16.28
C ARG A 488 19.70 37.07 16.06
N HIS A 489 20.06 36.46 14.94
CA HIS A 489 21.45 36.43 14.49
C HIS A 489 21.94 37.86 14.20
N SER A 490 23.00 38.28 14.89
CA SER A 490 23.78 39.47 14.56
C SER A 490 24.64 39.19 13.33
N VAL A 491 24.51 40.05 12.32
CA VAL A 491 25.41 40.14 11.18
C VAL A 491 26.69 40.85 11.66
N ALA A 492 27.84 40.22 11.41
CA ALA A 492 29.14 40.85 11.25
C ALA A 492 29.85 40.12 10.10
#